data_AF-A0A8X6H700-F1
#
_entry.id   AF-A0A8X6H700-F1
#
_cell.length_a   1.000
_cell.length_b   1.000
_cell.length_c   1.000
_cell.angle_alpha   90.00
_cell.angle_beta   90.00
_cell.angle_gamma   90.00
#
_symmetry.space_group_name_H-M   'P 1'
#
loop_
_entity.id
_entity.type
_entity.pdbx_description
1 polymer ?
#
loop_
_entity_poly.entity_id
_entity_poly.type
_entity_poly.pdbx_seq_one_letter_code
_entity_poly.pdbx_strand_id
1 'polypeptide(L)' 'MANRVIGPYFFENEDGTPKTNSGASYRTTIETFLRPMVKQNLVWFQQDGTTAHTA' A
#
# COMPACT_ATOMS: atom_id res chain seq x y z
N MET A 1 -23.95 5.30 5.93
CA MET A 1 -22.62 5.76 5.52
C MET A 1 -21.90 4.58 4.88
N ALA A 2 -21.39 4.70 3.67
CA ALA A 2 -20.72 3.58 3.00
C ALA A 2 -19.31 3.41 3.59
N ASN A 3 -19.08 2.32 4.32
CA ASN A 3 -17.72 1.91 4.71
C ASN A 3 -16.98 1.50 3.43
N ARG A 4 -16.19 2.41 2.87
CA ARG A 4 -15.42 2.17 1.65
C ARG A 4 -14.19 1.33 1.99
N VAL A 5 -14.18 0.08 1.54
CA VAL A 5 -13.00 -0.78 1.58
C VAL A 5 -12.09 -0.40 0.41
N ILE A 6 -10.87 0.04 0.72
CA ILE A 6 -9.79 0.17 -0.26
C ILE A 6 -9.08 -1.19 -0.27
N GLY A 7 -9.23 -1.93 -1.37
CA GLY A 7 -8.72 -3.30 -1.49
C GLY A 7 -7.19 -3.39 -1.52
N PRO A 8 -6.63 -4.61 -1.41
CA PRO A 8 -5.19 -4.83 -1.45
C PRO A 8 -4.60 -4.33 -2.78
N TYR A 9 -3.49 -3.61 -2.70
CA TYR A 9 -2.72 -3.17 -3.86
C TYR A 9 -1.54 -4.11 -4.06
N PHE A 10 -1.55 -4.84 -5.19
CA PHE A 10 -0.42 -5.65 -5.62
C PHE A 10 0.44 -4.83 -6.59
N PHE A 11 1.76 -4.92 -6.42
CA PHE A 11 2.70 -4.26 -7.33
C PHE A 11 3.33 -5.31 -8.21
N GLU A 12 3.18 -5.13 -9.52
CA GLU A 12 3.78 -5.97 -10.53
C GLU A 12 4.83 -5.16 -11.31
N ASN A 13 5.87 -5.84 -11.79
CA ASN A 13 6.78 -5.28 -12.79
C ASN A 13 6.06 -5.18 -14.15
N GLU A 14 6.70 -4.57 -15.14
CA GLU A 14 6.12 -4.43 -16.50
C GLU A 14 5.78 -5.79 -17.16
N ASP A 15 6.40 -6.87 -16.70
CA ASP A 15 6.16 -8.26 -17.14
C ASP A 15 5.07 -8.99 -16.33
N GLY A 16 4.39 -8.31 -15.39
CA GLY A 16 3.34 -8.90 -14.56
C GLY A 16 3.87 -9.70 -13.36
N THR A 17 5.19 -9.74 -13.11
CA THR A 17 5.74 -10.44 -11.94
C THR A 17 5.60 -9.62 -10.66
N PRO A 18 5.32 -10.25 -9.49
CA PRO A 18 5.25 -9.53 -8.23
C PRO A 18 6.57 -8.78 -7.96
N LYS A 19 6.47 -7.46 -7.84
CA LYS A 19 7.62 -6.62 -7.54
C LYS A 19 8.04 -6.86 -6.09
N THR A 20 9.27 -7.32 -5.89
CA THR A 20 9.86 -7.40 -4.55
C THR A 20 10.04 -5.98 -4.02
N ASN A 21 9.22 -5.59 -3.04
CA ASN A 21 9.30 -4.26 -2.45
C ASN A 21 10.35 -4.24 -1.33
N SER A 22 11.37 -3.40 -1.49
CA SER A 22 12.17 -2.93 -0.36
C SER A 22 11.34 -1.97 0.50
N GLY A 23 11.75 -1.73 1.76
CA GLY A 23 11.09 -0.71 2.62
C GLY A 23 11.01 0.68 1.97
N ALA A 24 12.05 1.07 1.22
CA ALA A 24 12.06 2.34 0.48
C ALA A 24 11.00 2.36 -0.63
N SER A 25 10.89 1.28 -1.40
CA SER A 25 9.89 1.15 -2.46
C SER A 25 8.46 1.10 -1.89
N TYR A 26 8.28 0.43 -0.74
CA TYR A 26 7.01 0.37 -0.02
C TYR A 26 6.56 1.76 0.47
N ARG A 27 7.48 2.54 1.07
CA ARG A 27 7.20 3.91 1.49
C ARG A 27 6.79 4.81 0.32
N THR A 28 7.54 4.80 -0.78
CA THR A 28 7.20 5.58 -1.98
C THR A 28 5.80 5.25 -2.47
N THR A 29 5.45 3.97 -2.52
CA THR A 29 4.12 3.51 -2.89
C THR A 29 3.02 4.06 -1.98
N ILE A 30 3.18 3.99 -0.65
CA ILE A 30 2.19 4.52 0.29
C ILE A 30 1.97 6.02 0.06
N GLU A 31 3.06 6.76 -0.12
CA GLU A 31 3.03 8.21 -0.36
C GLU A 31 2.32 8.57 -1.67
N THR A 32 2.58 7.82 -2.75
CA THR A 32 2.03 8.12 -4.08
C THR A 32 0.58 7.70 -4.22
N PHE A 33 0.19 6.52 -3.71
CA PHE A 33 -1.11 5.93 -4.03
C PHE A 33 -2.10 5.95 -2.86
N LEU A 34 -1.65 5.60 -1.65
CA LEU A 34 -2.55 5.47 -0.51
C LEU A 34 -2.82 6.80 0.18
N ARG A 35 -1.77 7.61 0.43
CA ARG A 35 -1.89 8.89 1.13
C ARG A 35 -2.92 9.84 0.52
N PRO A 36 -3.02 10.02 -0.82
CA PRO A 36 -4.03 10.88 -1.42
C PRO A 36 -5.47 10.43 -1.13
N MET A 37 -5.70 9.12 -1.00
CA MET A 37 -7.04 8.54 -0.78
C MET A 37 -7.52 8.67 0.66
N VAL A 38 -6.60 8.75 1.62
CA VAL A 38 -6.90 8.73 3.06
C VAL A 38 -6.69 10.09 3.74
N LYS A 39 -6.24 11.12 3.01
CA LYS A 39 -5.79 12.43 3.52
C LYS A 39 -6.80 13.20 4.38
N GLN A 40 -8.07 12.79 4.42
CA GLN A 40 -9.15 13.45 5.17
C GLN A 40 -9.98 12.49 6.03
N ASN A 41 -9.60 11.22 6.15
CA ASN A 41 -10.40 10.21 6.85
C ASN A 41 -9.55 9.42 7.84
N LEU A 42 -10.12 9.13 9.01
CA LEU A 42 -9.60 8.07 9.89
C LEU A 42 -9.91 6.73 9.23
N VAL A 43 -8.87 5.96 8.92
CA VAL A 43 -8.98 4.66 8.25
C VAL A 43 -8.34 3.57 9.08
N TRP A 44 -8.91 2.37 9.01
CA TRP A 44 -8.25 1.16 9.48
C TRP A 44 -7.32 0.67 8.38
N PHE A 45 -6.05 0.47 8.72
CA PHE A 45 -5.01 0.03 7.78
C PHE A 45 -4.53 -1.36 8.18
N GLN A 46 -4.67 -2.33 7.27
CA GLN A 46 -4.21 -3.70 7.46
C GLN A 46 -3.11 -4.02 6.46
N GLN A 47 -2.05 -4.64 6.94
CA GLN A 47 -0.93 -5.17 6.16
C GLN A 47 -0.48 -6.51 6.77
N ASP A 48 0.26 -7.32 6.00
CA ASP A 48 0.88 -8.53 6.52
C ASP A 48 2.21 -8.22 7.23
N GLY A 49 2.88 -9.25 7.75
CA GLY A 49 4.11 -9.12 8.52
C GLY A 49 5.41 -9.09 7.70
N THR A 50 5.40 -8.67 6.43
CA THR A 50 6.66 -8.64 5.66
C THR A 50 7.67 -7.65 6.26
N THR A 51 8.97 -7.96 6.18
CA THR A 51 10.03 -7.08 6.71
C THR A 51 10.01 -5.67 6.11
N ALA A 52 9.52 -5.53 4.88
CA ALA A 52 9.42 -4.23 4.21
C ALA A 52 8.40 -3.29 4.87
N HIS A 53 7.43 -3.84 5.59
CA HIS A 53 6.36 -3.09 6.27
C HIS A 53 6.81 -2.46 7.60
N THR A 54 7.91 -2.95 8.17
CA THR A 54 8.48 -2.48 9.45
C THR A 54 9.85 -1.82 9.30
N ALA A 55 10.28 -1.55 8.06
CA ALA A 55 11.58 -0.98 7.71
C ALA A 55 11.64 0.55 7.85
#